data_AF-A0A662KNY0-F1
#
_entry.id   AF-A0A662KNY0-F1
#
_cell.length_a   1.000
_cell.length_b   1.000
_cell.length_c   1.000
_cell.angle_alpha   90.00
_cell.angle_beta   90.00
_cell.angle_gamma   90.00
#
_symmetry.space_group_name_H-M   'P 1'
#
loop_
_entity.id
_entity.type
_entity.pdbx_description
1 polymer ?
#
loop_
_entity_poly.entity_id
_entity_poly.type
_entity_poly.pdbx_seq_one_letter_code
_entity_poly.pdbx_strand_id
1 'polypeptide(L)'
;MSQTVGQGSCYCDKDLEIDESLIGRDAREVIVERDCYSISILDSIYASIPRKPARIHELTGNSIEKALRRNAILLDEIERLLCGIKPKAAKPSIMNVGVLGNLIKALRNRDFKVFATDLDERIIGKQIHGVMVEHGSKTYHYIKDVDLAVITGMTLTTDAVGDIVDLCKEYGTKILMFAETGANFGEEYCKTIGIDVVVSEPFPFYIFQGLTRIEIYRRTDT
;
A
#
# COMPACT_ATOMS: atom_id res chain seq x y z
N MET A 1 -16.40 -1.29 0.98
CA MET A 1 -16.47 0.18 1.19
C MET A 1 -17.41 0.45 2.35
N SER A 2 -17.08 1.42 3.21
CA SER A 2 -17.97 1.87 4.29
C SER A 2 -18.06 3.39 4.30
N GLN A 3 -19.22 3.90 4.70
CA GLN A 3 -19.49 5.32 4.84
C GLN A 3 -19.89 5.60 6.28
N THR A 4 -19.17 6.50 6.94
CA THR A 4 -19.58 7.13 8.19
C THR A 4 -19.61 8.65 7.96
N VAL A 5 -18.83 9.43 8.71
CA VAL A 5 -18.58 10.85 8.42
C VAL A 5 -17.74 11.00 7.15
N GLY A 6 -16.82 10.08 6.89
CA GLY A 6 -16.07 9.99 5.64
C GLY A 6 -16.22 8.65 4.96
N GLN A 7 -15.41 8.43 3.91
CA GLN A 7 -15.39 7.19 3.13
C GLN A 7 -14.13 6.39 3.45
N GLY A 8 -14.33 5.10 3.71
CA GLY A 8 -13.27 4.14 3.96
C GLY A 8 -13.41 2.91 3.09
N SER A 9 -12.29 2.25 2.88
CA SER A 9 -12.16 1.17 1.91
C SER A 9 -11.25 0.06 2.40
N CYS A 10 -11.62 -1.16 2.02
CA CYS A 10 -10.84 -2.36 2.23
C CYS A 10 -11.09 -3.27 1.04
N TYR A 11 -10.03 -3.67 0.34
CA TYR A 11 -10.09 -4.83 -0.55
C TYR A 11 -10.32 -6.08 0.28
N CYS A 12 -11.18 -6.97 -0.20
CA CYS A 12 -11.44 -8.26 0.40
C CYS A 12 -11.27 -9.32 -0.68
N ASP A 13 -10.67 -10.44 -0.32
CA ASP A 13 -10.51 -11.62 -1.17
C ASP A 13 -11.75 -12.53 -1.16
N LYS A 14 -12.67 -12.30 -0.23
CA LYS A 14 -13.95 -12.99 -0.10
C LYS A 14 -15.05 -12.20 -0.82
N ASP A 15 -15.94 -12.93 -1.48
CA ASP A 15 -17.23 -12.41 -1.92
C ASP A 15 -18.07 -12.12 -0.67
N LEU A 16 -18.07 -10.86 -0.25
CA LEU A 16 -18.86 -10.39 0.86
C LEU A 16 -20.21 -9.89 0.35
N GLU A 17 -21.30 -10.42 0.91
CA GLU A 17 -22.63 -9.85 0.71
C GLU A 17 -22.76 -8.54 1.49
N ILE A 18 -23.68 -7.65 1.09
CA ILE A 18 -23.95 -6.45 1.88
C ILE A 18 -24.66 -6.90 3.15
N ASP A 19 -24.00 -6.74 4.30
CA ASP A 19 -24.63 -6.95 5.59
C ASP A 19 -25.46 -5.71 5.96
N GLU A 20 -26.75 -5.77 5.65
CA GLU A 20 -27.70 -4.70 5.95
C GLU A 20 -27.82 -4.41 7.46
N SER A 21 -27.44 -5.36 8.32
CA SER A 21 -27.50 -5.18 9.78
C SER A 21 -26.53 -4.10 10.27
N LEU A 22 -25.54 -3.73 9.46
CA LEU A 22 -24.55 -2.69 9.77
C LEU A 22 -25.07 -1.27 9.49
N ILE A 23 -26.16 -1.13 8.74
CA ILE A 23 -26.66 0.18 8.30
C ILE A 23 -27.24 0.95 9.49
N GLY A 24 -26.76 2.18 9.70
CA GLY A 24 -27.23 3.07 10.77
C GLY A 24 -26.77 2.68 12.17
N ARG A 25 -25.91 1.68 12.31
CA ARG A 25 -25.34 1.26 13.59
C ARG A 25 -24.17 2.15 14.02
N ASP A 26 -23.95 2.21 15.34
CA ASP A 26 -22.73 2.79 15.90
C ASP A 26 -21.53 1.90 15.58
N ALA A 27 -20.52 2.46 14.93
CA ALA A 27 -19.31 1.74 14.56
C ALA A 27 -18.60 1.09 15.77
N ARG A 28 -18.72 1.67 16.97
CA ARG A 28 -18.14 1.14 18.22
C ARG A 28 -18.82 -0.15 18.69
N GLU A 29 -20.05 -0.40 18.25
CA GLU A 29 -20.81 -1.62 18.57
C GLU A 29 -20.65 -2.71 17.52
N VAL A 30 -20.26 -2.33 16.29
CA VAL A 30 -20.14 -3.23 15.13
C VAL A 30 -18.72 -3.79 14.97
N ILE A 31 -17.70 -3.03 15.35
CA ILE A 31 -16.32 -3.48 15.28
C ILE A 31 -16.07 -4.45 16.44
N VAL A 32 -16.36 -5.74 16.22
CA VAL A 32 -16.19 -6.80 17.22
C VAL A 32 -14.94 -7.62 16.91
N GLU A 33 -14.72 -7.94 15.63
CA GLU A 33 -13.57 -8.71 15.14
C GLU A 33 -12.86 -7.98 14.01
N ARG A 34 -11.59 -8.32 13.78
CA ARG A 34 -10.82 -7.78 12.67
C ARG A 34 -11.18 -8.51 11.38
N ASP A 35 -12.01 -7.88 10.57
CA ASP A 35 -12.36 -8.29 9.22
C ASP A 35 -12.31 -7.12 8.22
N CYS A 36 -12.68 -7.38 6.96
CA CYS A 36 -12.73 -6.38 5.91
C CYS A 36 -13.69 -5.21 6.24
N TYR A 37 -14.81 -5.45 6.94
CA TYR A 37 -15.75 -4.39 7.33
C TYR A 37 -15.15 -3.51 8.41
N SER A 38 -14.57 -4.09 9.46
CA SER A 38 -13.93 -3.35 10.54
C SER A 38 -12.83 -2.44 10.01
N ILE A 39 -12.01 -2.91 9.07
CA ILE A 39 -10.97 -2.11 8.42
C ILE A 39 -11.60 -0.96 7.64
N SER A 40 -12.60 -1.20 6.79
CA SER A 40 -13.22 -0.12 6.01
C SER A 40 -14.01 0.87 6.86
N ILE A 41 -14.63 0.42 7.97
CA ILE A 41 -15.32 1.28 8.93
C ILE A 41 -14.29 2.16 9.66
N LEU A 42 -13.22 1.58 10.20
CA LEU A 42 -12.16 2.33 10.86
C LEU A 42 -11.50 3.34 9.90
N ASP A 43 -11.23 2.93 8.66
CA ASP A 43 -10.70 3.81 7.61
C ASP A 43 -11.66 5.00 7.36
N SER A 44 -12.97 4.74 7.36
CA SER A 44 -13.98 5.80 7.18
C SER A 44 -14.06 6.76 8.37
N ILE A 45 -13.80 6.29 9.58
CA ILE A 45 -13.73 7.13 10.78
C ILE A 45 -12.48 8.01 10.70
N TYR A 46 -11.33 7.41 10.39
CA TYR A 46 -10.07 8.14 10.22
C TYR A 46 -10.14 9.20 9.12
N ALA A 47 -10.97 8.99 8.09
CA ALA A 47 -11.23 9.99 7.07
C ALA A 47 -11.70 11.34 7.64
N SER A 48 -12.40 11.34 8.79
CA SER A 48 -12.87 12.55 9.49
C SER A 48 -11.84 13.24 10.39
N ILE A 49 -10.73 12.56 10.70
CA ILE A 49 -9.67 13.10 11.55
C ILE A 49 -8.74 13.96 10.68
N PRO A 50 -8.39 15.19 11.09
CA PRO A 50 -7.43 16.01 10.36
C PRO A 50 -6.07 15.33 10.24
N ARG A 51 -5.57 15.18 9.01
CA ARG A 51 -4.28 14.57 8.68
C ARG A 51 -3.32 15.60 8.09
N LYS A 52 -2.02 15.35 8.20
CA LYS A 52 -0.97 16.24 7.69
C LYS A 52 -0.07 15.55 6.67
N PRO A 53 -0.54 15.32 5.43
CA PRO A 53 0.31 14.78 4.38
C PRO A 53 1.46 15.74 4.07
N ALA A 54 2.65 15.18 3.85
CA ALA A 54 3.82 15.93 3.39
C ALA A 54 3.65 16.48 1.97
N ARG A 55 2.82 15.82 1.16
CA ARG A 55 2.45 16.27 -0.19
C ARG A 55 1.08 15.71 -0.57
N ILE A 56 0.33 16.49 -1.37
CA ILE A 56 -0.93 16.07 -1.97
C ILE A 56 -0.79 16.19 -3.48
N HIS A 57 -1.25 15.17 -4.21
CA HIS A 57 -1.39 15.21 -5.66
C HIS A 57 -2.85 15.04 -6.05
N GLU A 58 -3.29 15.83 -7.01
CA GLU A 58 -4.61 15.78 -7.61
C GLU A 58 -4.52 15.24 -9.04
N LEU A 59 -5.14 14.09 -9.27
CA LEU A 59 -5.11 13.36 -10.52
C LEU A 59 -6.45 13.49 -11.23
N THR A 60 -6.43 14.11 -12.39
CA THR A 60 -7.55 14.26 -13.32
C THR A 60 -7.22 13.54 -14.63
N GLY A 61 -8.24 13.30 -15.45
CA GLY A 61 -8.13 12.53 -16.69
C GLY A 61 -8.80 11.17 -16.60
N ASN A 62 -8.58 10.32 -17.60
CA ASN A 62 -9.09 8.95 -17.61
C ASN A 62 -8.27 8.02 -16.71
N SER A 63 -8.76 6.80 -16.48
CA SER A 63 -8.12 5.83 -15.59
C SER A 63 -6.71 5.44 -16.03
N ILE A 64 -6.40 5.43 -17.33
CA ILE A 64 -5.06 5.14 -17.83
C ILE A 64 -4.09 6.27 -17.47
N GLU A 65 -4.48 7.52 -17.71
CA GLU A 65 -3.68 8.71 -17.39
C GLU A 65 -3.41 8.81 -15.89
N LYS A 66 -4.44 8.60 -15.06
CA LYS A 66 -4.29 8.60 -13.60
C LYS A 66 -3.38 7.46 -13.13
N ALA A 67 -3.51 6.26 -13.70
CA ALA A 67 -2.65 5.13 -13.36
C ALA A 67 -1.17 5.42 -13.65
N LEU A 68 -0.87 6.05 -14.78
CA LEU A 68 0.50 6.46 -15.15
C LEU A 68 1.06 7.50 -14.17
N ARG A 69 0.26 8.52 -13.82
CA ARG A 69 0.67 9.57 -12.86
C ARG A 69 0.86 9.01 -11.45
N ARG A 70 -0.02 8.12 -11.00
CA ARG A 70 0.14 7.40 -9.72
C ARG A 70 1.44 6.60 -9.69
N ASN A 71 1.75 5.89 -10.77
CA ASN A 71 2.97 5.11 -10.86
C ASN A 71 4.23 5.98 -10.83
N ALA A 72 4.18 7.17 -11.44
CA ALA A 72 5.26 8.15 -11.35
C ALA A 72 5.46 8.65 -9.90
N ILE A 73 4.37 8.93 -9.18
CA ILE A 73 4.44 9.34 -7.76
C ILE A 73 5.10 8.24 -6.89
N LEU A 74 4.73 6.98 -7.09
CA LEU A 74 5.37 5.86 -6.40
C LEU A 74 6.86 5.79 -6.71
N LEU A 75 7.23 5.91 -7.98
CA LEU A 75 8.63 5.86 -8.42
C LEU A 75 9.45 7.01 -7.82
N ASP A 76 8.90 8.22 -7.77
CA ASP A 76 9.58 9.38 -7.18
C ASP A 76 9.89 9.17 -5.69
N GLU A 77 8.96 8.59 -4.91
CA GLU A 77 9.20 8.29 -3.50
C GLU A 77 10.16 7.11 -3.29
N ILE A 78 10.14 6.11 -4.18
CA ILE A 78 11.10 5.00 -4.19
C ILE A 78 12.52 5.54 -4.42
N GLU A 79 12.71 6.38 -5.43
CA GLU A 79 14.01 6.97 -5.75
C GLU A 79 14.49 7.90 -4.63
N ARG A 80 13.57 8.67 -4.02
CA ARG A 80 13.87 9.50 -2.85
C ARG A 80 14.35 8.66 -1.67
N LEU A 81 13.72 7.53 -1.39
CA LEU A 81 14.09 6.65 -0.28
C LEU A 81 15.45 5.98 -0.51
N LEU A 82 15.77 5.62 -1.76
CA LEU A 82 17.03 4.98 -2.12
C LEU A 82 18.18 5.98 -2.33
N CYS A 83 17.89 7.27 -2.44
CA CYS A 83 18.90 8.30 -2.65
C CYS A 83 19.92 8.33 -1.51
N GLY A 84 21.20 8.16 -1.84
CA GLY A 84 22.30 8.17 -0.88
C GLY A 84 22.46 6.87 -0.07
N ILE A 85 21.60 5.87 -0.27
CA ILE A 85 21.78 4.55 0.33
C ILE A 85 22.77 3.73 -0.49
N LYS A 86 23.71 3.06 0.19
CA LYS A 86 24.57 2.06 -0.44
C LYS A 86 23.75 0.78 -0.70
N PRO A 87 23.56 0.35 -1.95
CA PRO A 87 22.80 -0.86 -2.24
C PRO A 87 23.41 -2.10 -1.58
N LYS A 88 22.57 -3.02 -1.13
CA LYS A 88 22.98 -4.34 -0.60
C LYS A 88 23.63 -5.23 -1.65
N ALA A 89 23.33 -5.00 -2.93
CA ALA A 89 23.87 -5.73 -4.07
C ALA A 89 24.48 -4.79 -5.13
N ALA A 90 24.82 -5.32 -6.30
CA ALA A 90 25.39 -4.52 -7.40
C ALA A 90 24.43 -3.42 -7.93
N LYS A 91 23.11 -3.61 -7.76
CA LYS A 91 22.05 -2.66 -8.13
C LYS A 91 21.04 -2.59 -6.99
N PRO A 92 20.34 -1.46 -6.81
CA PRO A 92 19.32 -1.39 -5.78
C PRO A 92 18.21 -2.42 -6.03
N SER A 93 17.82 -3.13 -4.98
CA SER A 93 16.84 -4.21 -5.02
C SER A 93 15.54 -3.81 -4.31
N ILE A 94 14.42 -4.14 -4.96
CA ILE A 94 13.07 -3.80 -4.50
C ILE A 94 12.24 -5.07 -4.40
N MET A 95 11.56 -5.23 -3.28
CA MET A 95 10.55 -6.26 -3.08
C MET A 95 9.15 -5.66 -3.24
N ASN A 96 8.33 -6.15 -4.16
CA ASN A 96 6.94 -5.74 -4.31
C ASN A 96 6.00 -6.80 -3.70
N VAL A 97 5.33 -6.46 -2.60
CA VAL A 97 4.39 -7.33 -1.87
C VAL A 97 2.96 -6.87 -2.13
N GLY A 98 2.14 -7.75 -2.73
CA GLY A 98 0.89 -7.35 -3.38
C GLY A 98 1.24 -6.67 -4.70
N VAL A 99 1.20 -7.43 -5.79
CA VAL A 99 1.84 -7.07 -7.04
C VAL A 99 1.15 -5.90 -7.71
N LEU A 100 1.92 -4.83 -7.95
CA LEU A 100 1.54 -3.69 -8.75
C LEU A 100 2.21 -3.80 -10.12
N GLY A 101 1.57 -4.47 -11.09
CA GLY A 101 2.20 -4.81 -12.37
C GLY A 101 2.83 -3.62 -13.12
N ASN A 102 2.13 -2.48 -13.18
CA ASN A 102 2.67 -1.25 -13.80
C ASN A 102 3.90 -0.70 -13.06
N LEU A 103 3.99 -0.90 -11.75
CA LEU A 103 5.15 -0.52 -10.96
C LEU A 103 6.33 -1.44 -11.30
N ILE A 104 6.12 -2.76 -11.39
CA ILE A 104 7.17 -3.69 -11.83
C ILE A 104 7.80 -3.24 -13.16
N LYS A 105 6.96 -2.87 -14.14
CA LYS A 105 7.43 -2.34 -15.43
C LYS A 105 8.29 -1.09 -15.25
N ALA A 106 7.83 -0.12 -14.45
CA ALA A 106 8.54 1.13 -14.22
C ALA A 106 9.88 0.93 -13.51
N LEU A 107 9.90 0.07 -12.48
CA LEU A 107 11.11 -0.28 -11.74
C LEU A 107 12.15 -0.94 -12.64
N ARG A 108 11.72 -1.90 -13.47
CA ARG A 108 12.61 -2.58 -14.43
C ARG A 108 13.19 -1.62 -15.46
N ASN A 109 12.42 -0.64 -15.93
CA ASN A 109 12.90 0.40 -16.84
C ASN A 109 13.94 1.34 -16.20
N ARG A 110 14.04 1.38 -14.87
CA ARG A 110 15.06 2.12 -14.10
C ARG A 110 16.21 1.22 -13.62
N ASP A 111 16.31 0.01 -14.18
CA ASP A 111 17.38 -0.95 -13.89
C ASP A 111 17.43 -1.44 -12.43
N PHE A 112 16.31 -1.36 -11.71
CA PHE A 112 16.18 -1.97 -10.39
C PHE A 112 16.11 -3.51 -10.49
N LYS A 113 16.69 -4.19 -9.51
CA LYS A 113 16.44 -5.62 -9.29
C LYS A 113 15.11 -5.76 -8.56
N VAL A 114 14.13 -6.43 -9.18
CA VAL A 114 12.77 -6.51 -8.62
C VAL A 114 12.43 -7.96 -8.27
N PHE A 115 11.91 -8.14 -7.07
CA PHE A 115 11.27 -9.36 -6.60
C PHE A 115 9.78 -9.08 -6.38
N ALA A 116 8.93 -10.07 -6.59
CA ALA A 116 7.49 -9.90 -6.50
C ALA A 116 6.85 -11.08 -5.77
N THR A 117 5.97 -10.78 -4.83
CA THR A 117 5.18 -11.80 -4.13
C THR A 117 3.72 -11.39 -4.00
N ASP A 118 2.84 -12.38 -4.12
CA ASP A 118 1.40 -12.21 -3.97
C ASP A 118 0.75 -13.42 -3.28
N LEU A 119 -0.48 -13.25 -2.82
CA LEU A 119 -1.34 -14.33 -2.32
C LEU A 119 -2.40 -14.73 -3.34
N ASP A 120 -2.61 -13.95 -4.41
CA ASP A 120 -3.50 -14.32 -5.51
C ASP A 120 -2.92 -15.47 -6.34
N GLU A 121 -3.46 -16.67 -6.14
CA GLU A 121 -3.10 -17.90 -6.85
C GLU A 121 -3.16 -17.75 -8.38
N ARG A 122 -3.97 -16.81 -8.90
CA ARG A 122 -4.08 -16.59 -10.34
C ARG A 122 -2.83 -15.96 -10.93
N ILE A 123 -1.98 -15.30 -10.16
CA ILE A 123 -0.76 -14.65 -10.66
C ILE A 123 0.53 -15.30 -10.16
N ILE A 124 0.47 -16.07 -9.07
CA ILE A 124 1.61 -16.84 -8.56
C ILE A 124 2.13 -17.80 -9.65
N GLY A 125 3.45 -17.86 -9.80
CA GLY A 125 4.15 -18.66 -10.82
C GLY A 125 4.15 -18.04 -12.23
N LYS A 126 3.52 -16.88 -12.42
CA LYS A 126 3.55 -16.15 -13.70
C LYS A 126 4.66 -15.10 -13.72
N GLN A 127 5.11 -14.78 -14.92
CA GLN A 127 6.03 -13.66 -15.14
C GLN A 127 5.25 -12.39 -15.49
N ILE A 128 5.45 -11.34 -14.71
CA ILE A 128 4.93 -10.00 -14.98
C ILE A 128 6.11 -9.11 -15.32
N HIS A 129 6.14 -8.61 -16.56
CA HIS A 129 7.25 -7.79 -17.08
C HIS A 129 8.65 -8.39 -16.84
N GLY A 130 8.76 -9.72 -16.94
CA GLY A 130 10.01 -10.47 -16.75
C GLY A 130 10.40 -10.73 -15.29
N VAL A 131 9.51 -10.44 -14.33
CA VAL A 131 9.69 -10.77 -12.91
C VAL A 131 8.74 -11.91 -12.55
N MET A 132 9.29 -12.99 -11.98
CA MET A 132 8.50 -14.10 -11.44
C MET A 132 7.72 -13.63 -10.22
N VAL A 133 6.42 -13.88 -10.20
CA VAL A 133 5.59 -13.67 -9.00
C VAL A 133 5.63 -14.94 -8.16
N GLU A 134 6.18 -14.84 -6.96
CA GLU A 134 6.21 -15.94 -6.00
C GLU A 134 5.07 -15.84 -4.98
N HIS A 135 4.85 -16.93 -4.24
CA HIS A 135 3.86 -16.95 -3.17
C HIS A 135 4.28 -16.01 -2.02
N GLY A 136 3.30 -15.37 -1.37
CA GLY A 136 3.49 -14.42 -0.26
C GLY A 136 4.37 -14.93 0.90
N SER A 137 4.43 -16.24 1.13
CA SER A 137 5.34 -16.83 2.13
C SER A 137 6.83 -16.55 1.86
N LYS A 138 7.20 -16.23 0.61
CA LYS A 138 8.57 -15.85 0.23
C LYS A 138 8.91 -14.41 0.62
N THR A 139 7.93 -13.58 1.01
CA THR A 139 8.17 -12.19 1.41
C THR A 139 9.24 -12.07 2.48
N TYR A 140 9.11 -12.85 3.55
CA TYR A 140 10.04 -12.85 4.68
C TYR A 140 11.46 -13.33 4.30
N HIS A 141 11.58 -14.16 3.27
CA HIS A 141 12.89 -14.62 2.79
C HIS A 141 13.65 -13.49 2.08
N TYR A 142 12.95 -12.65 1.31
CA TYR A 142 13.59 -11.61 0.49
C TYR A 142 13.86 -10.31 1.22
N ILE A 143 13.07 -9.96 2.25
CA ILE A 143 13.18 -8.66 2.93
C ILE A 143 14.61 -8.36 3.41
N LYS A 144 15.34 -9.37 3.89
CA LYS A 144 16.72 -9.21 4.36
C LYS A 144 17.70 -8.78 3.26
N ASP A 145 17.45 -9.18 2.01
CA ASP A 145 18.36 -9.02 0.86
C ASP A 145 17.99 -7.85 -0.06
N VAL A 146 16.90 -7.12 0.25
CA VAL A 146 16.46 -5.96 -0.52
C VAL A 146 16.73 -4.63 0.17
N ASP A 147 16.87 -3.57 -0.62
CA ASP A 147 17.06 -2.20 -0.12
C ASP A 147 15.73 -1.55 0.27
N LEU A 148 14.65 -1.91 -0.44
CA LEU A 148 13.30 -1.36 -0.24
C LEU A 148 12.23 -2.43 -0.41
N ALA A 149 11.26 -2.46 0.51
CA ALA A 149 10.00 -3.17 0.34
C ALA A 149 8.90 -2.17 -0.05
N VAL A 150 8.22 -2.42 -1.16
CA VAL A 150 6.98 -1.76 -1.57
C VAL A 150 5.82 -2.70 -1.28
N ILE A 151 5.01 -2.37 -0.28
CA ILE A 151 3.88 -3.19 0.16
C ILE A 151 2.54 -2.51 -0.14
N THR A 152 1.51 -3.29 -0.45
CA THR A 152 0.15 -2.75 -0.60
C THR A 152 -0.58 -2.70 0.74
N GLY A 153 -1.55 -1.79 0.87
CA GLY A 153 -2.44 -1.72 2.04
C GLY A 153 -3.25 -3.00 2.28
N MET A 154 -3.34 -3.90 1.29
CA MET A 154 -3.95 -5.24 1.46
C MET A 154 -3.18 -6.11 2.45
N THR A 155 -1.91 -5.83 2.73
CA THR A 155 -1.18 -6.51 3.81
C THR A 155 -1.83 -6.30 5.19
N LEU A 156 -2.67 -5.28 5.35
CA LEU A 156 -3.49 -5.07 6.55
C LEU A 156 -4.55 -6.16 6.73
N THR A 157 -5.09 -6.72 5.64
CA THR A 157 -6.15 -7.74 5.73
C THR A 157 -5.61 -9.12 6.07
N THR A 158 -4.33 -9.36 5.81
CA THR A 158 -3.65 -10.63 6.04
C THR A 158 -2.78 -10.64 7.30
N ASP A 159 -2.89 -9.57 8.10
CA ASP A 159 -2.09 -9.35 9.30
C ASP A 159 -0.56 -9.37 9.11
N ALA A 160 -0.10 -9.08 7.89
CA ALA A 160 1.33 -9.15 7.56
C ALA A 160 2.08 -7.84 7.83
N VAL A 161 1.38 -6.71 8.05
CA VAL A 161 2.03 -5.39 8.17
C VAL A 161 3.05 -5.35 9.31
N GLY A 162 2.69 -5.83 10.50
CA GLY A 162 3.57 -5.81 11.67
C GLY A 162 4.86 -6.60 11.44
N ASP A 163 4.72 -7.87 11.06
CA ASP A 163 5.84 -8.77 10.79
C ASP A 163 6.77 -8.23 9.69
N ILE A 164 6.22 -7.69 8.60
CA ILE A 164 7.01 -7.08 7.53
C ILE A 164 7.80 -5.88 8.06
N VAL A 165 7.16 -5.02 8.85
CA VAL A 165 7.79 -3.80 9.37
C VAL A 165 8.91 -4.13 10.34
N ASP A 166 8.71 -5.08 11.24
CA ASP A 166 9.72 -5.50 12.20
C ASP A 166 10.93 -6.13 11.50
N LEU A 167 10.69 -6.97 10.49
CA LEU A 167 11.75 -7.56 9.68
C LEU A 167 12.51 -6.51 8.87
N CYS A 168 11.81 -5.54 8.29
CA CYS A 168 12.46 -4.43 7.58
C CYS A 168 13.32 -3.58 8.52
N LYS A 169 12.87 -3.31 9.75
CA LYS A 169 13.68 -2.63 10.78
C LYS A 169 14.91 -3.45 11.14
N GLU A 170 14.77 -4.76 11.37
CA GLU A 170 15.87 -5.68 11.70
C GLU A 170 16.98 -5.65 10.64
N TYR A 171 16.61 -5.70 9.36
CA TYR A 171 17.56 -5.77 8.24
C TYR A 171 17.89 -4.43 7.58
N GLY A 172 17.47 -3.31 8.17
CA GLY A 172 17.68 -1.97 7.62
C GLY A 172 17.08 -1.76 6.22
N THR A 173 16.02 -2.51 5.89
CA THR A 173 15.29 -2.41 4.63
C THR A 173 14.28 -1.27 4.74
N LYS A 174 14.29 -0.35 3.76
CA LYS A 174 13.30 0.73 3.72
C LYS A 174 11.92 0.19 3.39
N ILE A 175 10.87 0.92 3.78
CA ILE A 175 9.48 0.52 3.56
C ILE A 175 8.70 1.67 2.93
N LEU A 176 8.07 1.38 1.79
CA LEU A 176 7.03 2.19 1.20
C LEU A 176 5.73 1.39 1.18
N MET A 177 4.65 1.97 1.70
CA MET A 177 3.31 1.41 1.56
C MET A 177 2.50 2.18 0.52
N PHE A 178 1.89 1.47 -0.42
CA PHE A 178 0.84 1.99 -1.29
C PHE A 178 -0.52 1.55 -0.76
N ALA A 179 -1.33 2.49 -0.27
CA ALA A 179 -2.56 2.20 0.46
C ALA A 179 -3.79 2.73 -0.28
N GLU A 180 -4.55 1.83 -0.90
CA GLU A 180 -5.99 2.04 -1.17
C GLU A 180 -6.78 1.52 0.05
N THR A 181 -6.58 0.25 0.45
CA THR A 181 -7.06 -0.26 1.75
C THR A 181 -6.42 0.51 2.91
N GLY A 182 -7.24 1.07 3.81
CA GLY A 182 -6.74 1.82 4.97
C GLY A 182 -6.00 3.10 4.59
N ALA A 183 -6.36 3.74 3.46
CA ALA A 183 -5.69 4.94 2.96
C ALA A 183 -5.70 6.11 3.96
N ASN A 184 -6.73 6.22 4.81
CA ASN A 184 -6.80 7.29 5.80
C ASN A 184 -5.91 7.05 7.04
N PHE A 185 -5.28 5.87 7.17
CA PHE A 185 -4.30 5.57 8.23
C PHE A 185 -2.89 6.06 7.88
N GLY A 186 -2.67 6.70 6.72
CA GLY A 186 -1.35 7.05 6.21
C GLY A 186 -0.41 7.75 7.20
N GLU A 187 -0.93 8.67 8.01
CA GLU A 187 -0.14 9.35 9.03
C GLU A 187 0.27 8.42 10.19
N GLU A 188 -0.63 7.53 10.63
CA GLU A 188 -0.39 6.59 11.73
C GLU A 188 0.54 5.44 11.34
N TYR A 189 0.47 4.98 10.10
CA TYR A 189 1.43 4.04 9.55
C TYR A 189 2.87 4.58 9.64
N CYS A 190 3.07 5.88 9.39
CA CYS A 190 4.38 6.51 9.53
C CYS A 190 4.77 6.73 11.01
N LYS A 191 3.86 7.27 11.81
CA LYS A 191 4.15 7.66 13.21
C LYS A 191 4.29 6.50 14.17
N THR A 192 3.37 5.55 14.09
CA THR A 192 3.18 4.52 15.13
C THR A 192 3.74 3.18 14.68
N ILE A 193 3.47 2.77 13.44
CA ILE A 193 3.96 1.49 12.90
C ILE A 193 5.43 1.60 12.49
N GLY A 194 5.80 2.73 11.89
CA GLY A 194 7.19 3.03 11.51
C GLY A 194 7.49 2.77 10.03
N ILE A 195 6.50 2.89 9.14
CA ILE A 195 6.70 2.85 7.69
C ILE A 195 7.38 4.14 7.22
N ASP A 196 8.45 4.07 6.41
CA ASP A 196 9.20 5.27 6.00
C ASP A 196 8.37 6.22 5.13
N VAL A 197 7.55 5.68 4.20
CA VAL A 197 6.65 6.45 3.33
C VAL A 197 5.33 5.71 3.13
N VAL A 198 4.22 6.43 3.17
CA VAL A 198 2.94 5.94 2.68
C VAL A 198 2.45 6.81 1.52
N VAL A 199 2.19 6.19 0.39
CA VAL A 199 1.45 6.76 -0.73
C VAL A 199 0.01 6.29 -0.60
N SER A 200 -0.83 7.14 -0.03
CA SER A 200 -2.24 6.84 0.23
C SER A 200 -3.11 7.32 -0.92
N GLU A 201 -4.04 6.50 -1.35
CA GLU A 201 -5.06 6.81 -2.35
C GLU A 201 -6.45 6.65 -1.71
N PRO A 202 -6.94 7.66 -0.97
CA PRO A 202 -8.31 7.65 -0.46
C PRO A 202 -9.31 7.57 -1.62
N PHE A 203 -10.45 6.95 -1.35
CA PHE A 203 -11.54 6.90 -2.32
C PHE A 203 -11.99 8.33 -2.70
N PRO A 204 -12.30 8.61 -3.99
CA PRO A 204 -12.35 7.67 -5.12
C PRO A 204 -10.99 7.38 -5.78
N PHE A 205 -10.74 6.08 -6.01
CA PHE A 205 -9.54 5.58 -6.68
C PHE A 205 -9.45 5.97 -8.16
N TYR A 206 -8.27 5.78 -8.75
CA TYR A 206 -7.94 6.15 -10.12
C TYR A 206 -8.84 5.52 -11.19
N ILE A 207 -9.46 4.37 -10.89
CA ILE A 207 -10.38 3.68 -11.80
C ILE A 207 -11.70 4.43 -11.98
N PHE A 208 -12.08 5.27 -11.01
CA PHE A 208 -13.33 6.03 -11.05
C PHE A 208 -13.16 7.33 -11.84
N GLN A 209 -14.27 7.82 -12.40
CA GLN A 209 -14.33 9.13 -13.02
C GLN A 209 -14.21 10.24 -11.97
N GLY A 210 -13.73 11.41 -12.38
CA GLY A 210 -13.57 12.57 -11.50
C GLY A 210 -12.16 12.75 -10.95
N LEU A 211 -12.02 13.45 -9.83
CA LEU A 211 -10.74 13.72 -9.20
C LEU A 211 -10.31 12.52 -8.33
N THR A 212 -9.07 12.07 -8.50
CA THR A 212 -8.41 11.14 -7.57
C THR A 212 -7.34 11.89 -6.79
N ARG A 213 -7.28 11.69 -5.48
CA ARG A 213 -6.33 12.35 -4.60
C ARG A 213 -5.31 11.34 -4.10
N ILE A 214 -4.03 11.69 -4.18
CA ILE A 214 -2.93 10.93 -3.58
C ILE A 214 -2.32 11.76 -2.47
N GLU A 215 -2.20 11.18 -1.28
CA GLU A 215 -1.62 11.80 -0.10
C GLU A 215 -0.32 11.08 0.26
N ILE A 216 0.79 11.82 0.35
CA ILE A 216 2.09 11.27 0.72
C ILE A 216 2.35 11.60 2.18
N TYR A 217 2.53 10.56 2.99
CA TYR A 217 3.00 10.64 4.36
C TYR A 217 4.44 10.14 4.42
N ARG A 218 5.25 10.77 5.25
CA ARG A 218 6.66 10.41 5.43
C ARG A 218 6.94 10.33 6.92
N ARG A 219 7.69 9.32 7.34
CA ARG A 219 8.20 9.27 8.70
C ARG A 219 9.16 10.45 8.88
N THR A 220 8.90 11.27 9.88
CA THR A 220 9.86 12.23 10.40
C THR A 220 10.70 11.52 11.45
N ASP A 221 12.02 11.53 11.31
CA ASP A 221 12.89 11.04 12.38
C ASP A 221 12.58 11.88 13.64
N THR A 222 12.24 11.19 14.73
CA THR A 222 12.00 11.80 16.06
C THR A 222 13.24 11.60 16.91
#